data_AF-A0A1F3GW63-F1
#
_entry.id   AF-A0A1F3GW63-F1
#
_cell.length_a   1.000
_cell.length_b   1.000
_cell.length_c   1.000
_cell.angle_alpha   90.00
_cell.angle_beta   90.00
_cell.angle_gamma   90.00
#
_symmetry.space_group_name_H-M   'P 1'
#
loop_
_entity.id
_entity.type
_entity.pdbx_description
1 polymer ?
#
loop_
_entity_poly.entity_id
_entity_poly.type
_entity_poly.pdbx_seq_one_letter_code
_entity_poly.pdbx_strand_id
1 'polypeptide(L)'
;MRKNIILCGLIGLLISALGLISCAPDYETEFEIKSLIVPDKSLAPVSFSLEGGEAVAEVETNVALTHWSASSNAVWLSVDKEEGKVIMSAGSNDTYAPRIARVTIEYGHQTYYINVSQTGKTPILLVDGERKGMVKSVGAGEATISVRVKSNIVLDHILIPDTVNFVHIGTVTDVEGSVDEKTVTFKIDQNLSRNARYSAVTFQSSDNYNHTASFVISQAGMIFAEIPLTEDMLSTNAQEPREGPIKNLIDGNPGTYFHSAWSYSIGVPHFFQVTLNDPIEGCIFWYQNRNASGGEPIDVLIEISADGEQWRDLTHITAGLPTGSSSQYESAYLAAGSPFTHFKFTVNKTSSGTAPRHFSMAEFRMYAPE
;
A
#
# COMPACT_ATOMS: atom_id res chain seq x y z
N MET A 1 78.78 -55.81 -29.48
CA MET A 1 78.18 -56.11 -30.79
C MET A 1 77.18 -55.02 -31.14
N ARG A 2 77.43 -54.30 -32.25
CA ARG A 2 76.48 -53.59 -33.16
C ARG A 2 75.50 -52.58 -32.52
N LYS A 3 75.33 -51.33 -32.97
CA LYS A 3 75.70 -50.52 -34.17
C LYS A 3 75.38 -49.06 -33.76
N ASN A 4 76.31 -48.11 -33.89
CA ASN A 4 76.37 -47.09 -34.97
C ASN A 4 75.04 -46.54 -35.50
N ILE A 5 74.89 -45.20 -35.45
CA ILE A 5 74.70 -44.24 -36.58
C ILE A 5 74.61 -42.83 -35.92
N ILE A 6 75.60 -41.91 -36.01
CA ILE A 6 76.10 -41.09 -37.16
C ILE A 6 74.98 -40.14 -37.66
N LEU A 7 75.15 -38.86 -37.99
CA LEU A 7 76.18 -37.81 -38.01
C LEU A 7 75.55 -36.68 -38.85
N CYS A 8 75.95 -35.42 -38.63
CA CYS A 8 76.20 -34.35 -39.64
C CYS A 8 76.03 -33.00 -38.93
N GLY A 9 76.96 -32.06 -38.91
CA GLY A 9 78.31 -31.86 -39.47
C GLY A 9 78.69 -30.44 -39.03
N LEU A 10 79.79 -30.19 -38.30
CA LEU A 10 81.17 -30.00 -38.79
C LEU A 10 81.29 -28.95 -39.91
N ILE A 11 81.96 -27.83 -39.58
CA ILE A 11 83.12 -27.21 -40.28
C ILE A 11 83.00 -25.69 -40.51
N GLY A 12 84.07 -24.99 -40.12
CA GLY A 12 84.53 -23.72 -40.72
C GLY A 12 84.09 -22.48 -39.95
N LEU A 13 84.86 -21.89 -39.03
CA LEU A 13 86.25 -21.43 -39.11
C LEU A 13 86.45 -20.38 -40.21
N LEU A 14 86.50 -19.12 -39.73
CA LEU A 14 87.05 -17.90 -40.34
C LEU A 14 86.54 -17.50 -41.74
N ILE A 15 85.89 -16.33 -41.82
CA ILE A 15 86.40 -15.19 -42.60
C ILE A 15 85.84 -13.89 -42.00
N SER A 16 86.79 -13.00 -41.78
CA SER A 16 86.73 -11.60 -41.41
C SER A 16 85.86 -10.72 -42.31
N ALA A 17 85.31 -9.67 -41.66
CA ALA A 17 85.20 -8.31 -42.19
C ALA A 17 84.32 -8.09 -43.43
N LEU A 18 83.01 -7.96 -43.17
CA LEU A 18 82.16 -6.99 -43.86
C LEU A 18 81.34 -6.26 -42.78
N GLY A 19 81.83 -5.10 -42.38
CA GLY A 19 81.07 -4.16 -41.55
C GLY A 19 79.93 -3.60 -42.39
N LEU A 20 78.75 -4.18 -42.25
CA LEU A 20 77.51 -3.52 -42.64
C LEU A 20 77.17 -2.52 -41.55
N ILE A 21 77.30 -1.25 -41.89
CA ILE A 21 76.69 -0.15 -41.15
C ILE A 21 75.18 -0.34 -41.30
N SER A 22 74.57 -0.99 -40.32
CA SER A 22 73.13 -0.95 -40.11
C SER A 22 72.87 0.14 -39.08
N CYS A 23 72.48 1.32 -39.56
CA CYS A 23 71.85 2.33 -38.71
C CYS A 23 70.54 1.74 -38.19
N ALA A 24 70.55 1.22 -36.97
CA ALA A 24 69.32 1.11 -36.21
C ALA A 24 68.88 2.55 -35.92
N PRO A 25 67.64 2.96 -36.26
CA PRO A 25 67.13 4.23 -35.80
C PRO A 25 67.00 4.14 -34.27
N ASP A 26 67.74 5.00 -33.58
CA ASP A 26 67.70 5.17 -32.14
C ASP A 26 66.36 5.83 -31.79
N TYR A 27 65.36 4.99 -31.50
CA TYR A 27 64.10 5.40 -30.89
C TYR A 27 64.10 5.04 -29.40
N GLU A 28 65.17 5.36 -28.67
CA GLU A 28 65.10 5.53 -27.22
C GLU A 28 64.39 6.85 -26.89
N THR A 29 63.12 6.98 -27.29
CA THR A 29 62.21 7.89 -26.57
C THR A 29 61.80 7.17 -25.30
N GLU A 30 62.47 7.46 -24.19
CA GLU A 30 61.89 7.21 -22.87
C GLU A 30 60.59 8.00 -22.78
N PHE A 31 59.47 7.36 -23.07
CA PHE A 31 58.16 7.93 -22.79
C PHE A 31 57.98 7.91 -21.28
N GLU A 32 58.11 9.07 -20.65
CA GLU A 32 57.73 9.23 -19.24
C GLU A 32 56.23 8.94 -19.11
N ILE A 33 55.89 7.72 -18.67
CA ILE A 33 54.49 7.31 -18.52
C ILE A 33 53.90 8.12 -17.38
N LYS A 34 53.05 9.09 -17.72
CA LYS A 34 52.32 9.89 -16.76
C LYS A 34 51.23 9.04 -16.10
N SER A 35 51.26 8.93 -14.78
CA SER A 35 50.34 8.13 -13.97
C SER A 35 49.78 8.94 -12.80
N LEU A 36 48.51 8.71 -12.50
CA LEU A 36 47.85 9.13 -11.27
C LEU A 36 47.16 7.91 -10.67
N ILE A 37 47.56 7.55 -9.45
CA ILE A 37 47.01 6.40 -8.72
C ILE A 37 46.56 6.89 -7.35
N VAL A 38 45.31 6.62 -7.01
CA VAL A 38 44.80 6.78 -5.66
C VAL A 38 44.83 5.40 -5.01
N PRO A 39 45.64 5.16 -3.96
CA PRO A 39 45.71 3.86 -3.31
C PRO A 39 44.34 3.42 -2.77
N ASP A 40 44.06 2.11 -2.78
CA ASP A 40 42.75 1.58 -2.35
C ASP A 40 42.35 2.03 -0.94
N LYS A 41 43.32 2.20 -0.02
CA LYS A 41 43.08 2.73 1.33
C LYS A 41 42.48 4.15 1.31
N SER A 42 42.86 4.96 0.33
CA SER A 42 42.41 6.34 0.15
C SER A 42 41.06 6.44 -0.57
N LEU A 43 40.57 5.34 -1.14
CA LEU A 43 39.26 5.23 -1.78
C LEU A 43 38.15 4.82 -0.80
N ALA A 44 38.50 4.56 0.46
CA ALA A 44 37.53 4.21 1.50
C ALA A 44 36.52 5.36 1.72
N PRO A 45 35.23 5.06 1.95
CA PRO A 45 34.24 6.09 2.24
C PRO A 45 34.61 6.93 3.47
N VAL A 46 34.53 8.25 3.33
CA VAL A 46 34.77 9.19 4.42
C VAL A 46 33.45 9.52 5.11
N SER A 47 33.45 9.51 6.44
CA SER A 47 32.28 9.85 7.24
C SER A 47 32.63 10.92 8.27
N PHE A 48 32.03 12.09 8.14
CA PHE A 48 32.18 13.20 9.08
C PHE A 48 31.08 13.21 10.14
N SER A 49 31.47 13.64 11.34
CA SER A 49 30.53 13.98 12.41
C SER A 49 29.75 15.27 12.08
N LEU A 50 28.76 15.62 12.90
CA LEU A 50 27.97 16.84 12.71
C LEU A 50 28.82 18.11 12.60
N GLU A 51 29.87 18.22 13.41
CA GLU A 51 30.77 19.38 13.40
C GLU A 51 31.66 19.47 12.15
N GLY A 52 31.75 18.38 11.38
CA GLY A 52 32.61 18.28 10.21
C GLY A 52 34.02 17.85 10.57
N GLY A 53 35.00 18.42 9.88
CA GLY A 53 36.42 18.10 10.00
C GLY A 53 37.12 17.98 8.66
N GLU A 54 38.32 17.43 8.69
CA GLU A 54 39.14 17.19 7.50
C GLU A 54 39.48 15.70 7.35
N ALA A 55 39.54 15.25 6.11
CA ALA A 55 40.00 13.92 5.75
C ALA A 55 40.98 14.03 4.58
N VAL A 56 41.99 13.15 4.57
CA VAL A 56 43.05 13.19 3.56
C VAL A 56 43.05 11.88 2.79
N ALA A 57 43.05 11.99 1.46
CA ALA A 57 43.30 10.91 0.53
C ALA A 57 44.69 11.08 -0.08
N GLU A 58 45.57 10.11 0.12
CA GLU A 58 46.90 10.11 -0.52
C GLU A 58 46.76 9.84 -2.02
N VAL A 59 47.60 10.48 -2.83
CA VAL A 59 47.65 10.35 -4.29
C VAL A 59 49.10 10.14 -4.72
N GLU A 60 49.36 9.07 -5.46
CA GLU A 60 50.67 8.76 -6.03
C GLU A 60 50.68 9.17 -7.50
N THR A 61 51.44 10.21 -7.86
CA THR A 61 51.47 10.72 -9.23
C THR A 61 52.78 11.40 -9.60
N ASN A 62 53.20 11.26 -10.86
CA ASN A 62 54.28 12.03 -11.51
C ASN A 62 53.72 13.13 -12.44
N VAL A 63 52.43 13.43 -12.35
CA VAL A 63 51.73 14.47 -13.09
C VAL A 63 51.78 15.77 -12.31
N ALA A 64 52.13 16.87 -12.99
CA ALA A 64 52.12 18.19 -12.37
C ALA A 64 50.73 18.54 -11.80
N LEU A 65 50.69 19.22 -10.65
CA LEU A 65 49.45 19.55 -9.94
C LEU A 65 48.42 20.27 -10.82
N THR A 66 48.85 21.03 -11.82
CA THR A 66 47.99 21.76 -12.76
C THR A 66 47.30 20.88 -13.81
N HIS A 67 47.73 19.63 -13.99
CA HIS A 67 47.29 18.77 -15.10
C HIS A 67 46.31 17.66 -14.71
N TRP A 68 46.03 17.47 -13.43
CA TRP A 68 44.99 16.58 -12.92
C TRP A 68 43.96 17.37 -12.11
N SER A 69 42.77 16.82 -11.85
CA SER A 69 41.70 17.53 -11.13
C SER A 69 41.22 16.74 -9.92
N ALA A 70 40.77 17.48 -8.90
CA ALA A 70 40.01 16.96 -7.76
C ALA A 70 38.83 17.89 -7.55
N SER A 71 37.61 17.33 -7.49
CA SER A 71 36.40 18.13 -7.33
C SER A 71 35.34 17.38 -6.54
N SER A 72 34.49 18.12 -5.83
CA SER A 72 33.28 17.59 -5.19
C SER A 72 32.05 17.94 -6.03
N ASN A 73 31.08 17.04 -6.10
CA ASN A 73 29.76 17.34 -6.67
C ASN A 73 28.86 18.14 -5.72
N ALA A 74 29.30 18.41 -4.48
CA ALA A 74 28.50 19.06 -3.45
C ALA A 74 29.21 20.30 -2.89
N VAL A 75 28.47 21.40 -2.84
CA VAL A 75 28.98 22.74 -2.43
C VAL A 75 29.41 22.83 -0.96
N TRP A 76 28.93 21.91 -0.11
CA TRP A 76 29.22 21.92 1.32
C TRP A 76 30.58 21.27 1.67
N LEU A 77 31.19 20.57 0.71
CA LEU A 77 32.46 19.86 0.88
C LEU A 77 33.55 20.57 0.05
N SER A 78 34.51 21.18 0.73
CA SER A 78 35.70 21.74 0.09
C SER A 78 36.66 20.61 -0.29
N VAL A 79 37.27 20.73 -1.45
CA VAL A 79 38.28 19.77 -1.94
C VAL A 79 39.48 20.55 -2.43
N ASP A 80 40.57 20.42 -1.68
CA ASP A 80 41.85 21.07 -1.98
C ASP A 80 42.87 20.00 -2.35
N LYS A 81 43.58 20.19 -3.47
CA LYS A 81 44.67 19.30 -3.88
C LYS A 81 46.02 19.91 -3.57
N GLU A 82 46.89 19.10 -3.01
CA GLU A 82 48.29 19.43 -2.75
C GLU A 82 49.17 18.34 -3.36
N GLU A 83 50.48 18.52 -3.30
CA GLU A 83 51.42 17.49 -3.74
C GLU A 83 51.21 16.21 -2.92
N GLY A 84 50.93 15.11 -3.62
CA GLY A 84 50.77 13.78 -3.02
C GLY A 84 49.44 13.52 -2.27
N LYS A 85 48.50 14.46 -2.25
CA LYS A 85 47.24 14.30 -1.49
C LYS A 85 46.09 15.19 -1.96
N VAL A 86 44.88 14.75 -1.61
CA VAL A 86 43.63 15.51 -1.69
C VAL A 86 43.06 15.64 -0.29
N ILE A 87 42.77 16.87 0.12
CA ILE A 87 42.18 17.24 1.41
C ILE A 87 40.70 17.51 1.18
N MET A 88 39.86 16.85 1.96
CA MET A 88 38.40 17.00 1.95
C MET A 88 38.00 17.66 3.27
N SER A 89 37.44 18.86 3.21
CA SER A 89 37.09 19.62 4.41
C SER A 89 35.59 19.93 4.43
N ALA A 90 34.95 19.61 5.54
CA ALA A 90 33.52 19.84 5.78
C ALA A 90 33.33 20.72 7.03
N GLY A 91 32.48 21.74 6.92
CA GLY A 91 31.98 22.50 8.08
C GLY A 91 30.84 21.78 8.80
N SER A 92 30.23 22.43 9.79
CA SER A 92 29.09 21.85 10.52
C SER A 92 27.89 21.58 9.60
N ASN A 93 27.09 20.59 9.96
CA ASN A 93 25.79 20.32 9.34
C ASN A 93 24.67 20.65 10.33
N ASP A 94 24.08 21.84 10.20
CA ASP A 94 23.01 22.31 11.08
C ASP A 94 21.63 21.72 10.75
N THR A 95 21.54 20.87 9.73
CA THR A 95 20.29 20.21 9.31
C THR A 95 20.10 18.85 9.98
N TYR A 96 18.86 18.34 10.02
CA TYR A 96 18.57 16.99 10.51
C TYR A 96 18.85 15.89 9.49
N ALA A 97 18.86 16.24 8.20
CA ALA A 97 19.18 15.30 7.14
C ALA A 97 20.70 15.07 7.05
N PRO A 98 21.16 13.83 6.94
CA PRO A 98 22.55 13.57 6.55
C PRO A 98 22.77 14.07 5.12
N ARG A 99 23.97 14.57 4.82
CA ARG A 99 24.35 15.01 3.48
C ARG A 99 25.46 14.13 2.91
N ILE A 100 25.39 13.87 1.61
CA ILE A 100 26.34 13.04 0.89
C ILE A 100 26.99 13.83 -0.24
N ALA A 101 28.22 13.48 -0.57
CA ALA A 101 28.99 14.02 -1.67
C ALA A 101 29.84 12.92 -2.29
N ARG A 102 30.26 13.15 -3.53
CA ARG A 102 31.23 12.33 -4.23
C ARG A 102 32.37 13.22 -4.68
N VAL A 103 33.57 12.89 -4.23
CA VAL A 103 34.80 13.49 -4.71
C VAL A 103 35.31 12.69 -5.90
N THR A 104 35.66 13.38 -6.97
CA THR A 104 36.23 12.82 -8.18
C THR A 104 37.67 13.28 -8.32
N ILE A 105 38.61 12.35 -8.49
CA ILE A 105 40.02 12.63 -8.77
C ILE A 105 40.34 12.05 -10.16
N GLU A 106 40.85 12.86 -11.08
CA GLU A 106 40.99 12.44 -12.48
C GLU A 106 42.22 13.02 -13.19
N TYR A 107 42.74 12.21 -14.12
CA TYR A 107 43.79 12.57 -15.07
C TYR A 107 43.64 11.73 -16.35
N GLY A 108 43.43 12.37 -17.50
CA GLY A 108 43.25 11.66 -18.77
C GLY A 108 42.07 10.69 -18.74
N HIS A 109 42.35 9.38 -18.80
CA HIS A 109 41.33 8.32 -18.71
C HIS A 109 41.23 7.67 -17.31
N GLN A 110 42.05 8.11 -16.36
CA GLN A 110 42.06 7.61 -14.99
C GLN A 110 41.09 8.46 -14.16
N THR A 111 40.13 7.81 -13.50
CA THR A 111 39.13 8.47 -12.67
C THR A 111 38.88 7.64 -11.42
N TYR A 112 38.94 8.30 -10.26
CA TYR A 112 38.75 7.72 -8.94
C TYR A 112 37.64 8.45 -8.21
N TYR A 113 36.91 7.73 -7.36
CA TYR A 113 35.78 8.27 -6.61
C TYR A 113 35.92 7.97 -5.12
N ILE A 114 35.63 8.98 -4.30
CA ILE A 114 35.52 8.84 -2.85
C ILE A 114 34.12 9.29 -2.45
N ASN A 115 33.36 8.40 -1.83
CA ASN A 115 32.07 8.75 -1.26
C ASN A 115 32.28 9.40 0.10
N VAL A 116 31.70 10.58 0.29
CA VAL A 116 31.78 11.33 1.54
C VAL A 116 30.37 11.49 2.10
N SER A 117 30.20 11.20 3.38
CA SER A 117 28.94 11.41 4.09
C SER A 117 29.18 12.25 5.34
N GLN A 118 28.18 13.03 5.72
CA GLN A 118 28.19 13.75 6.98
C GLN A 118 26.85 13.59 7.68
N THR A 119 26.92 13.31 8.98
CA THR A 119 25.74 13.17 9.84
C THR A 119 25.03 14.52 10.03
N GLY A 120 23.70 14.48 10.23
CA GLY A 120 22.91 15.63 10.65
C GLY A 120 22.60 15.58 12.14
N LYS A 121 21.83 16.56 12.62
CA LYS A 121 21.26 16.56 13.98
C LYS A 121 20.43 15.30 14.21
N THR A 122 20.35 14.82 15.45
CA THR A 122 19.53 13.64 15.78
C THR A 122 18.04 14.01 15.80
N PRO A 123 17.23 13.53 14.84
CA PRO A 123 15.80 13.79 14.84
C PRO A 123 15.07 12.92 15.86
N ILE A 124 14.01 13.47 16.43
CA ILE A 124 13.02 12.82 17.26
C ILE A 124 11.68 12.99 16.54
N LEU A 125 11.01 11.89 16.27
CA LEU A 125 9.62 11.85 15.82
C LEU A 125 9.02 10.55 16.36
N LEU A 126 8.14 10.65 17.34
CA LEU A 126 7.51 9.53 18.04
C LEU A 126 5.99 9.73 18.09
N VAL A 127 5.23 8.67 17.91
CA VAL A 127 3.77 8.63 18.06
C VAL A 127 3.46 7.77 19.28
N ASP A 128 2.90 8.38 20.32
CA ASP A 128 2.70 7.81 21.66
C ASP A 128 3.96 7.08 22.20
N GLY A 129 5.14 7.65 21.93
CA GLY A 129 6.43 7.13 22.38
C GLY A 129 7.10 6.12 21.42
N GLU A 130 6.40 5.66 20.39
CA GLU A 130 6.91 4.66 19.44
C GLU A 130 7.11 5.24 18.04
N ARG A 131 8.03 4.64 17.25
CA ARG A 131 8.20 5.02 15.83
C ARG A 131 7.37 4.17 14.88
N LYS A 132 7.20 2.88 15.15
CA LYS A 132 6.54 1.91 14.26
C LYS A 132 5.91 0.79 15.09
N GLY A 133 4.96 0.09 14.49
CA GLY A 133 4.36 -1.11 15.09
C GLY A 133 3.23 -0.85 16.08
N MET A 134 2.89 0.42 16.33
CA MET A 134 1.78 0.79 17.18
C MET A 134 0.45 0.60 16.43
N VAL A 135 -0.53 0.00 17.12
CA VAL A 135 -1.89 -0.18 16.62
C VAL A 135 -2.86 0.47 17.60
N LYS A 136 -3.76 1.30 17.09
CA LYS A 136 -4.89 1.84 17.83
C LYS A 136 -6.19 1.21 17.34
N SER A 137 -6.86 0.50 18.24
CA SER A 137 -8.14 -0.15 17.95
C SER A 137 -9.31 0.74 18.34
N VAL A 138 -10.31 0.83 17.47
CA VAL A 138 -11.55 1.59 17.69
C VAL A 138 -12.78 0.78 17.27
N GLY A 139 -13.92 1.10 17.88
CA GLY A 139 -15.21 0.48 17.55
C GLY A 139 -15.72 0.90 16.16
N ALA A 140 -16.70 0.18 15.64
CA ALA A 140 -17.27 0.44 14.32
C ALA A 140 -17.90 1.84 14.21
N GLY A 141 -18.49 2.35 15.30
CA GLY A 141 -19.12 3.67 15.41
C GLY A 141 -18.22 4.78 15.97
N GLU A 142 -16.95 4.52 16.23
CA GLU A 142 -16.05 5.54 16.78
C GLU A 142 -15.85 6.68 15.77
N ALA A 143 -16.09 7.91 16.20
CA ALA A 143 -16.02 9.08 15.32
C ALA A 143 -14.64 9.75 15.31
N THR A 144 -13.84 9.55 16.35
CA THR A 144 -12.55 10.22 16.48
C THR A 144 -11.51 9.37 17.17
N ILE A 145 -10.24 9.61 16.86
CA ILE A 145 -9.10 9.02 17.56
C ILE A 145 -7.97 10.03 17.66
N SER A 146 -7.19 10.00 18.74
CA SER A 146 -6.07 10.91 18.93
C SER A 146 -4.78 10.18 19.31
N VAL A 147 -3.66 10.75 18.89
CA VAL A 147 -2.31 10.33 19.25
C VAL A 147 -1.48 11.54 19.69
N ARG A 148 -0.54 11.33 20.61
CA ARG A 148 0.47 12.33 20.97
C ARG A 148 1.70 12.13 20.10
N VAL A 149 2.11 13.18 19.42
CA VAL A 149 3.32 13.20 18.59
C VAL A 149 4.38 14.02 19.29
N LYS A 150 5.50 13.39 19.64
CA LYS A 150 6.69 14.07 20.19
C LYS A 150 7.72 14.24 19.08
N SER A 151 8.12 15.48 18.81
CA SER A 151 9.07 15.78 17.74
C SER A 151 9.91 17.03 17.97
N ASN A 152 11.19 16.97 17.58
CA ASN A 152 12.10 18.13 17.49
C ASN A 152 12.34 18.59 16.03
N ILE A 153 11.64 17.98 15.07
CA ILE A 153 11.61 18.34 13.65
C ILE A 153 10.22 18.86 13.30
N VAL A 154 10.09 19.57 12.18
CA VAL A 154 8.78 20.11 11.78
C VAL A 154 7.79 18.99 11.44
N LEU A 155 6.57 19.09 11.97
CA LEU A 155 5.48 18.16 11.63
C LEU A 155 4.60 18.78 10.54
N ASP A 156 5.05 18.71 9.29
CA ASP A 156 4.39 19.33 8.13
C ASP A 156 3.73 18.31 7.18
N HIS A 157 4.05 17.02 7.28
CA HIS A 157 3.47 15.98 6.43
C HIS A 157 2.83 14.87 7.26
N ILE A 158 1.51 14.76 7.18
CA ILE A 158 0.73 13.65 7.74
C ILE A 158 0.09 12.92 6.56
N LEU A 159 0.56 11.72 6.29
CA LEU A 159 0.21 10.94 5.12
C LEU A 159 -0.80 9.85 5.49
N ILE A 160 -1.93 9.86 4.80
CA ILE A 160 -2.95 8.80 4.82
C ILE A 160 -2.99 8.24 3.39
N PRO A 161 -2.95 6.90 3.19
CA PRO A 161 -2.99 6.33 1.84
C PRO A 161 -4.27 6.73 1.10
N ASP A 162 -4.17 7.06 -0.20
CA ASP A 162 -5.33 7.43 -1.04
C ASP A 162 -6.37 6.31 -1.17
N THR A 163 -5.98 5.07 -0.89
CA THR A 163 -6.88 3.91 -0.83
C THR A 163 -7.76 3.89 0.42
N VAL A 164 -7.49 4.76 1.40
CA VAL A 164 -8.23 4.91 2.65
C VAL A 164 -9.12 6.14 2.53
N ASN A 165 -10.43 5.92 2.55
CA ASN A 165 -11.43 6.98 2.47
C ASN A 165 -12.14 7.26 3.81
N PHE A 166 -11.78 6.53 4.89
CA PHE A 166 -12.51 6.57 6.17
C PHE A 166 -11.75 7.24 7.32
N VAL A 167 -10.49 7.65 7.09
CA VAL A 167 -9.67 8.35 8.08
C VAL A 167 -9.33 9.71 7.53
N HIS A 168 -9.66 10.76 8.28
CA HIS A 168 -9.45 12.14 7.89
C HIS A 168 -8.68 12.87 8.99
N ILE A 169 -7.73 13.73 8.61
CA ILE A 169 -7.05 14.58 9.60
C ILE A 169 -8.09 15.53 10.20
N GLY A 170 -8.17 15.54 11.53
CA GLY A 170 -9.00 16.45 12.30
C GLY A 170 -8.21 17.70 12.67
N THR A 171 -7.73 17.74 13.91
CA THR A 171 -7.00 18.89 14.45
C THR A 171 -5.58 18.50 14.83
N VAL A 172 -4.68 19.48 14.76
CA VAL A 172 -3.33 19.39 15.30
C VAL A 172 -3.20 20.51 16.32
N THR A 173 -2.96 20.16 17.57
CA THR A 173 -2.94 21.13 18.69
C THR A 173 -1.68 20.93 19.51
N ASP A 174 -1.10 22.03 19.99
CA ASP A 174 0.06 21.96 20.89
C ASP A 174 -0.38 21.43 22.25
N VAL A 175 0.48 20.63 22.88
CA VAL A 175 0.26 20.16 24.25
C VAL A 175 0.75 21.23 25.22
N GLU A 176 -0.15 21.74 26.05
CA GLU A 176 0.19 22.76 27.05
C GLU A 176 1.35 22.31 27.95
N GLY A 177 2.35 23.18 28.13
CA GLY A 177 3.55 22.89 28.90
C GLY A 177 4.63 22.08 28.17
N SER A 178 4.41 21.72 26.90
CA SER A 178 5.41 21.08 26.05
C SER A 178 5.76 21.93 24.83
N VAL A 179 7.04 21.98 24.48
CA VAL A 179 7.53 22.63 23.25
C VAL A 179 7.63 21.68 22.07
N ASP A 180 7.67 20.37 22.34
CA ASP A 180 7.97 19.32 21.36
C ASP A 180 6.80 18.33 21.19
N GLU A 181 5.66 18.53 21.86
CA GLU A 181 4.53 17.60 21.78
C GLU A 181 3.27 18.25 21.19
N LYS A 182 2.65 17.53 20.25
CA LYS A 182 1.37 17.88 19.64
C LYS A 182 0.36 16.75 19.82
N THR A 183 -0.90 17.08 20.00
CA THR A 183 -2.01 16.13 19.88
C THR A 183 -2.57 16.20 18.46
N VAL A 184 -2.54 15.07 17.77
CA VAL A 184 -3.13 14.92 16.42
C VAL A 184 -4.38 14.08 16.55
N THR A 185 -5.51 14.67 16.19
CA THR A 185 -6.82 14.03 16.16
C THR A 185 -7.20 13.68 14.73
N PHE A 186 -7.75 12.50 14.53
CA PHE A 186 -8.32 12.02 13.28
C PHE A 186 -9.82 11.84 13.44
N LYS A 187 -10.58 12.23 12.41
CA LYS A 187 -11.98 11.86 12.25
C LYS A 187 -12.05 10.51 11.55
N ILE A 188 -12.91 9.63 12.06
CA ILE A 188 -13.05 8.27 11.59
C ILE A 188 -14.51 8.09 11.15
N ASP A 189 -14.71 7.74 9.88
CA ASP A 189 -16.04 7.43 9.39
C ASP A 189 -16.50 6.10 10.00
N GLN A 190 -17.81 5.91 10.16
CA GLN A 190 -18.37 4.67 10.69
C GLN A 190 -18.08 3.49 9.74
N ASN A 191 -17.72 2.33 10.30
CA ASN A 191 -17.58 1.10 9.52
C ASN A 191 -18.92 0.37 9.47
N LEU A 192 -19.58 0.38 8.32
CA LEU A 192 -20.87 -0.27 8.09
C LEU A 192 -20.73 -1.73 7.61
N SER A 193 -19.50 -2.25 7.51
CA SER A 193 -19.24 -3.64 7.10
C SER A 193 -18.96 -4.53 8.32
N ARG A 194 -19.20 -5.84 8.19
CA ARG A 194 -18.81 -6.84 9.20
C ARG A 194 -17.31 -7.00 9.36
N ASN A 195 -16.54 -6.65 8.33
CA ASN A 195 -15.10 -6.81 8.32
C ASN A 195 -14.41 -5.60 8.95
N ALA A 196 -13.38 -5.87 9.74
CA ALA A 196 -12.48 -4.83 10.22
C ALA A 196 -11.74 -4.19 9.04
N ARG A 197 -11.41 -2.92 9.18
CA ARG A 197 -10.63 -2.16 8.19
C ARG A 197 -9.48 -1.41 8.85
N TYR A 198 -8.44 -1.13 8.07
CA TYR A 198 -7.15 -0.66 8.58
C TYR A 198 -6.67 0.54 7.78
N SER A 199 -5.96 1.44 8.46
CA SER A 199 -5.25 2.56 7.83
C SER A 199 -3.89 2.74 8.50
N ALA A 200 -2.83 2.84 7.71
CA ALA A 200 -1.50 3.16 8.19
C ALA A 200 -1.26 4.67 8.01
N VAL A 201 -1.19 5.41 9.10
CA VAL A 201 -0.88 6.84 9.07
C VAL A 201 0.63 7.01 9.26
N THR A 202 1.24 7.84 8.42
CA THR A 202 2.68 8.15 8.49
C THR A 202 2.90 9.63 8.72
N PHE A 203 3.67 9.94 9.76
CA PHE A 203 4.20 11.27 10.02
C PHE A 203 5.58 11.40 9.40
N GLN A 204 5.80 12.51 8.70
CA GLN A 204 7.04 12.84 8.02
C GLN A 204 7.31 14.35 8.19
N SER A 205 8.59 14.70 8.05
CA SER A 205 9.10 16.06 8.18
C SER A 205 9.90 16.44 6.95
N SER A 206 9.75 17.67 6.46
CA SER A 206 10.62 18.20 5.41
C SER A 206 12.09 18.35 5.85
N ASP A 207 12.36 18.56 7.14
CA ASP A 207 13.73 18.57 7.69
C ASP A 207 14.49 17.25 7.52
N ASN A 208 13.79 16.12 7.45
CA ASN A 208 14.36 14.80 7.16
C ASN A 208 13.26 13.82 6.72
N TYR A 209 13.01 13.75 5.41
CA TYR A 209 11.98 12.88 4.83
C TYR A 209 12.17 11.39 5.14
N ASN A 210 13.40 10.94 5.42
CA ASN A 210 13.67 9.53 5.71
C ASN A 210 13.39 9.16 7.18
N HIS A 211 13.21 10.15 8.06
CA HIS A 211 12.90 9.93 9.47
C HIS A 211 11.39 10.00 9.70
N THR A 212 10.72 8.87 9.52
CA THR A 212 9.26 8.77 9.68
C THR A 212 8.86 8.05 10.95
N ALA A 213 7.66 8.36 11.44
CA ALA A 213 6.96 7.57 12.43
C ALA A 213 5.59 7.17 11.88
N SER A 214 5.11 5.97 12.20
CA SER A 214 3.83 5.48 11.72
C SER A 214 3.12 4.64 12.76
N PHE A 215 1.79 4.63 12.64
CA PHE A 215 0.92 3.77 13.41
C PHE A 215 -0.23 3.27 12.54
N VAL A 216 -0.89 2.21 12.99
CA VAL A 216 -2.05 1.62 12.31
C VAL A 216 -3.30 1.92 13.13
N ILE A 217 -4.33 2.44 12.46
CA ILE A 217 -5.68 2.48 12.97
C ILE A 217 -6.37 1.19 12.55
N SER A 218 -6.92 0.45 13.50
CA SER A 218 -7.74 -0.74 13.30
C SER A 218 -9.16 -0.43 13.74
N GLN A 219 -10.10 -0.35 12.79
CA GLN A 219 -11.50 -0.13 13.09
C GLN A 219 -12.26 -1.46 12.96
N ALA A 220 -12.95 -1.85 14.03
CA ALA A 220 -13.78 -3.04 14.05
C ALA A 220 -14.91 -2.96 13.01
N GLY A 221 -15.41 -4.12 12.57
CA GLY A 221 -16.64 -4.20 11.80
C GLY A 221 -17.87 -3.94 12.68
N MET A 222 -18.97 -3.52 12.05
CA MET A 222 -20.27 -3.44 12.71
C MET A 222 -20.78 -4.84 13.04
N ILE A 223 -21.33 -4.97 14.23
CA ILE A 223 -22.00 -6.19 14.68
C ILE A 223 -23.47 -6.09 14.27
N PHE A 224 -24.00 -7.19 13.75
CA PHE A 224 -25.41 -7.28 13.37
C PHE A 224 -26.03 -8.51 13.99
N ALA A 225 -27.19 -8.34 14.62
CA ALA A 225 -28.01 -9.41 15.15
C ALA A 225 -29.03 -9.87 14.10
N GLU A 226 -29.27 -11.19 14.03
CA GLU A 226 -30.36 -11.75 13.23
C GLU A 226 -31.71 -11.38 13.86
N ILE A 227 -32.63 -10.90 13.03
CA ILE A 227 -34.00 -10.62 13.46
C ILE A 227 -34.77 -11.94 13.41
N PRO A 228 -35.35 -12.42 14.53
CA PRO A 228 -36.11 -13.67 14.56
C PRO A 228 -37.47 -13.48 13.89
N LEU A 229 -37.51 -13.66 12.57
CA LEU A 229 -38.74 -13.54 11.78
C LEU A 229 -39.72 -14.67 12.11
N THR A 230 -41.01 -14.36 12.11
CA THR A 230 -42.11 -15.31 12.34
C THR A 230 -43.11 -15.28 11.18
N GLU A 231 -43.92 -16.32 11.04
CA GLU A 231 -44.86 -16.46 9.90
C GLU A 231 -45.86 -15.29 9.80
N ASP A 232 -46.30 -14.74 10.94
CA ASP A 232 -47.21 -13.60 11.04
C ASP A 232 -46.58 -12.27 10.61
N MET A 233 -45.24 -12.18 10.58
CA MET A 233 -44.53 -11.02 10.01
C MET A 233 -44.53 -11.04 8.47
N LEU A 234 -44.82 -12.19 7.84
CA LEU A 234 -44.66 -12.36 6.41
C LEU A 234 -45.99 -12.19 5.66
N SER A 235 -45.93 -11.51 4.51
CA SER A 235 -47.03 -11.52 3.55
C SER A 235 -46.54 -11.51 2.11
N THR A 236 -47.38 -11.91 1.16
CA THR A 236 -47.08 -11.85 -0.28
C THR A 236 -48.33 -11.50 -1.06
N ASN A 237 -48.17 -10.78 -2.17
CA ASN A 237 -49.28 -10.56 -3.11
C ASN A 237 -49.58 -11.78 -3.99
N ALA A 238 -48.72 -12.81 -3.97
CA ALA A 238 -48.67 -13.82 -5.01
C ALA A 238 -48.46 -15.23 -4.46
N GLN A 239 -49.12 -15.63 -3.37
CA GLN A 239 -48.97 -17.01 -2.84
C GLN A 239 -49.44 -18.05 -3.86
N GLU A 240 -48.61 -19.03 -4.21
CA GLU A 240 -49.05 -20.21 -4.96
C GLU A 240 -49.93 -21.12 -4.05
N PRO A 241 -51.16 -21.48 -4.44
CA PRO A 241 -52.09 -22.21 -3.59
C PRO A 241 -51.74 -23.69 -3.35
N ARG A 242 -50.90 -24.29 -4.20
CA ARG A 242 -50.65 -25.75 -4.19
C ARG A 242 -49.32 -26.14 -3.58
N GLU A 243 -48.38 -25.21 -3.50
CA GLU A 243 -47.03 -25.47 -3.03
C GLU A 243 -46.35 -24.19 -2.54
N GLY A 244 -45.21 -24.37 -1.89
CA GLY A 244 -44.33 -23.31 -1.44
C GLY A 244 -45.00 -22.18 -0.64
N PRO A 245 -45.60 -22.49 0.53
CA PRO A 245 -46.14 -21.47 1.43
C PRO A 245 -45.05 -20.49 1.88
N ILE A 246 -45.42 -19.23 2.11
CA ILE A 246 -44.50 -18.15 2.49
C ILE A 246 -43.67 -18.44 3.75
N LYS A 247 -44.21 -19.18 4.71
CA LYS A 247 -43.48 -19.60 5.92
C LYS A 247 -42.21 -20.40 5.63
N ASN A 248 -42.11 -21.03 4.46
CA ASN A 248 -40.91 -21.75 4.07
C ASN A 248 -39.71 -20.82 3.89
N LEU A 249 -39.91 -19.50 3.71
CA LEU A 249 -38.81 -18.53 3.70
C LEU A 249 -38.01 -18.53 5.01
N ILE A 250 -38.58 -18.99 6.12
CA ILE A 250 -37.98 -18.83 7.46
C ILE A 250 -38.03 -20.15 8.26
N ASP A 251 -38.21 -21.29 7.60
CA ASP A 251 -38.36 -22.58 8.28
C ASP A 251 -37.02 -23.27 8.59
N GLY A 252 -35.90 -22.72 8.11
CA GLY A 252 -34.56 -23.24 8.33
C GLY A 252 -34.24 -24.51 7.53
N ASN A 253 -35.08 -24.87 6.57
CA ASN A 253 -34.95 -26.05 5.73
C ASN A 253 -34.71 -25.68 4.26
N PRO A 254 -33.45 -25.72 3.77
CA PRO A 254 -33.13 -25.38 2.37
C PRO A 254 -33.73 -26.34 1.32
N GLY A 255 -34.39 -27.42 1.74
CA GLY A 255 -35.13 -28.33 0.87
C GLY A 255 -36.58 -27.91 0.60
N THR A 256 -37.15 -27.02 1.41
CA THR A 256 -38.43 -26.36 1.15
C THR A 256 -38.18 -25.03 0.44
N TYR A 257 -39.26 -24.36 0.02
CA TYR A 257 -39.17 -23.07 -0.67
C TYR A 257 -40.51 -22.36 -0.63
N PHE A 258 -40.49 -21.04 -0.68
CA PHE A 258 -41.61 -20.24 -1.13
C PHE A 258 -41.70 -20.26 -2.65
N HIS A 259 -42.91 -20.32 -3.19
CA HIS A 259 -43.17 -20.13 -4.61
C HIS A 259 -44.27 -19.09 -4.81
N SER A 260 -43.96 -18.06 -5.59
CA SER A 260 -44.98 -17.09 -6.01
C SER A 260 -45.82 -17.63 -7.17
N ALA A 261 -47.00 -17.07 -7.40
CA ALA A 261 -48.03 -17.59 -8.29
C ALA A 261 -47.49 -17.96 -9.68
N TRP A 262 -47.69 -19.21 -10.08
CA TRP A 262 -47.48 -19.65 -11.45
C TRP A 262 -48.75 -20.28 -12.05
N SER A 263 -49.65 -20.77 -11.20
CA SER A 263 -50.90 -21.41 -11.63
C SER A 263 -52.04 -20.43 -11.93
N TYR A 264 -51.86 -19.15 -11.59
CA TYR A 264 -52.80 -18.06 -11.89
C TYR A 264 -52.06 -16.75 -12.13
N SER A 265 -52.75 -15.78 -12.73
CA SER A 265 -52.13 -14.52 -13.17
C SER A 265 -52.30 -13.39 -12.15
N ILE A 266 -51.20 -12.68 -11.91
CA ILE A 266 -51.17 -11.40 -11.18
C ILE A 266 -50.54 -10.37 -12.12
N GLY A 267 -51.20 -9.23 -12.30
CA GLY A 267 -50.81 -8.23 -13.30
C GLY A 267 -49.64 -7.31 -12.91
N VAL A 268 -49.01 -7.56 -11.76
CA VAL A 268 -47.95 -6.72 -11.17
C VAL A 268 -46.77 -7.60 -10.74
N PRO A 269 -45.57 -7.02 -10.57
CA PRO A 269 -44.44 -7.76 -9.98
C PRO A 269 -44.82 -8.47 -8.68
N HIS A 270 -44.29 -9.68 -8.51
CA HIS A 270 -44.52 -10.45 -7.30
C HIS A 270 -43.55 -9.98 -6.21
N PHE A 271 -44.03 -9.93 -4.97
CA PHE A 271 -43.22 -9.55 -3.83
C PHE A 271 -43.59 -10.37 -2.59
N PHE A 272 -42.69 -10.37 -1.63
CA PHE A 272 -43.04 -10.63 -0.24
C PHE A 272 -42.69 -9.41 0.63
N GLN A 273 -43.33 -9.32 1.79
CA GLN A 273 -43.11 -8.28 2.78
C GLN A 273 -42.77 -8.91 4.12
N VAL A 274 -42.02 -8.15 4.91
CA VAL A 274 -41.76 -8.41 6.32
C VAL A 274 -42.25 -7.19 7.12
N THR A 275 -43.11 -7.44 8.09
CA THR A 275 -43.58 -6.45 9.06
C THR A 275 -42.91 -6.73 10.40
N LEU A 276 -41.99 -5.85 10.80
CA LEU A 276 -41.20 -5.94 12.01
C LEU A 276 -41.98 -5.41 13.22
N ASN A 277 -41.76 -6.03 14.38
CA ASN A 277 -42.36 -5.59 15.63
C ASN A 277 -41.75 -4.27 16.14
N ASP A 278 -40.45 -4.09 15.92
CA ASP A 278 -39.68 -2.92 16.36
C ASP A 278 -39.08 -2.21 15.14
N PRO A 279 -39.02 -0.87 15.15
CA PRO A 279 -38.44 -0.11 14.06
C PRO A 279 -36.91 -0.28 14.00
N ILE A 280 -36.36 -0.40 12.78
CA ILE A 280 -34.92 -0.46 12.52
C ILE A 280 -34.48 0.65 11.55
N GLU A 281 -33.21 1.08 11.59
CA GLU A 281 -32.69 2.19 10.76
C GLU A 281 -31.87 1.74 9.55
N GLY A 282 -31.78 0.42 9.35
CA GLY A 282 -31.09 -0.20 8.24
C GLY A 282 -30.98 -1.70 8.47
N CYS A 283 -30.63 -2.43 7.42
CA CYS A 283 -30.55 -3.88 7.50
C CYS A 283 -29.53 -4.46 6.52
N ILE A 284 -29.14 -5.69 6.81
CA ILE A 284 -28.64 -6.64 5.83
C ILE A 284 -29.75 -7.67 5.62
N PHE A 285 -29.99 -8.10 4.39
CA PHE A 285 -30.78 -9.30 4.15
C PHE A 285 -29.91 -10.37 3.49
N TRP A 286 -30.29 -11.61 3.75
CA TRP A 286 -29.70 -12.79 3.14
C TRP A 286 -30.81 -13.66 2.58
N TYR A 287 -30.55 -14.34 1.46
CA TYR A 287 -31.47 -15.35 0.96
C TYR A 287 -30.73 -16.52 0.30
N GLN A 288 -31.43 -17.65 0.21
CA GLN A 288 -31.02 -18.79 -0.58
C GLN A 288 -32.05 -19.08 -1.68
N ASN A 289 -31.58 -19.25 -2.91
CA ASN A 289 -32.40 -19.73 -4.02
C ASN A 289 -32.87 -21.16 -3.79
N ARG A 290 -34.03 -21.51 -4.35
CA ARG A 290 -34.52 -22.89 -4.37
C ARG A 290 -33.45 -23.85 -4.92
N ASN A 291 -33.44 -25.10 -4.46
CA ASN A 291 -32.63 -26.16 -5.06
C ASN A 291 -33.21 -26.66 -6.40
N ALA A 292 -33.50 -25.75 -7.32
CA ALA A 292 -33.99 -26.00 -8.66
C ALA A 292 -33.65 -24.79 -9.52
N SER A 293 -33.72 -24.95 -10.85
CA SER A 293 -33.56 -23.83 -11.77
C SER A 293 -34.90 -23.18 -12.09
N GLY A 294 -34.86 -21.87 -12.31
CA GLY A 294 -36.01 -21.09 -12.77
C GLY A 294 -36.75 -20.42 -11.62
N GLY A 295 -36.79 -19.09 -11.67
CA GLY A 295 -37.42 -18.26 -10.65
C GLY A 295 -36.45 -17.66 -9.64
N GLU A 296 -35.13 -17.78 -9.87
CA GLU A 296 -34.11 -17.03 -9.11
C GLU A 296 -34.24 -15.53 -9.42
N PRO A 297 -34.33 -14.65 -8.42
CA PRO A 297 -34.36 -13.21 -8.64
C PRO A 297 -33.06 -12.69 -9.27
N ILE A 298 -33.17 -11.82 -10.29
CA ILE A 298 -32.02 -11.15 -10.94
C ILE A 298 -32.17 -9.63 -11.07
N ASP A 299 -33.35 -9.11 -10.76
CA ASP A 299 -33.64 -7.69 -10.63
C ASP A 299 -34.65 -7.53 -9.48
N VAL A 300 -34.23 -6.89 -8.40
CA VAL A 300 -35.03 -6.71 -7.18
C VAL A 300 -35.00 -5.28 -6.69
N LEU A 301 -36.19 -4.75 -6.45
CA LEU A 301 -36.41 -3.47 -5.79
C LEU A 301 -36.74 -3.73 -4.33
N ILE A 302 -35.97 -3.10 -3.44
CA ILE A 302 -36.23 -3.11 -2.01
C ILE A 302 -36.89 -1.79 -1.65
N GLU A 303 -38.08 -1.87 -1.08
CA GLU A 303 -38.83 -0.72 -0.57
C GLU A 303 -38.99 -0.86 0.94
N ILE A 304 -39.08 0.27 1.63
CA ILE A 304 -39.35 0.32 3.06
C ILE A 304 -40.47 1.31 3.38
N SER A 305 -41.13 1.08 4.51
CA SER A 305 -42.19 1.95 5.01
C SER A 305 -42.24 1.95 6.55
N ALA A 306 -42.63 3.09 7.12
CA ALA A 306 -42.88 3.22 8.56
C ALA A 306 -44.31 2.80 8.96
N ASP A 307 -45.27 2.85 8.02
CA ASP A 307 -46.71 2.68 8.27
C ASP A 307 -47.36 1.57 7.42
N GLY A 308 -46.65 1.02 6.45
CA GLY A 308 -47.16 0.00 5.52
C GLY A 308 -47.98 0.57 4.35
N GLU A 309 -48.23 1.89 4.34
CA GLU A 309 -49.02 2.58 3.32
C GLU A 309 -48.14 3.39 2.38
N GLN A 310 -47.24 4.21 2.93
CA GLN A 310 -46.32 5.05 2.16
C GLN A 310 -44.98 4.36 2.02
N TRP A 311 -44.63 3.99 0.79
CA TRP A 311 -43.41 3.26 0.46
C TRP A 311 -42.40 4.16 -0.23
N ARG A 312 -41.13 3.91 0.07
CA ARG A 312 -40.00 4.52 -0.64
C ARG A 312 -38.93 3.48 -0.95
N ASP A 313 -38.22 3.72 -2.04
CA ASP A 313 -37.11 2.87 -2.45
C ASP A 313 -35.97 2.97 -1.41
N LEU A 314 -35.44 1.82 -1.02
CA LEU A 314 -34.21 1.70 -0.24
C LEU A 314 -33.03 1.41 -1.17
N THR A 315 -33.20 0.44 -2.08
CA THR A 315 -32.18 0.10 -3.08
C THR A 315 -32.78 -0.69 -4.24
N HIS A 316 -32.15 -0.61 -5.41
CA HIS A 316 -32.52 -1.38 -6.60
C HIS A 316 -31.29 -2.19 -7.06
N ILE A 317 -31.37 -3.51 -6.91
CA ILE A 317 -30.25 -4.42 -7.18
C ILE A 317 -30.50 -5.12 -8.52
N THR A 318 -29.67 -4.81 -9.51
CA THR A 318 -29.80 -5.30 -10.90
C THR A 318 -28.62 -6.15 -11.36
N ALA A 319 -27.63 -6.37 -10.47
CA ALA A 319 -26.41 -7.13 -10.76
C ALA A 319 -25.89 -7.84 -9.51
N GLY A 320 -25.11 -8.92 -9.71
CA GLY A 320 -24.47 -9.67 -8.62
C GLY A 320 -25.39 -10.64 -7.88
N LEU A 321 -26.68 -10.69 -8.22
CA LEU A 321 -27.62 -11.69 -7.69
C LEU A 321 -27.33 -13.06 -8.30
N PRO A 322 -27.30 -14.13 -7.50
CA PRO A 322 -26.93 -15.46 -7.98
C PRO A 322 -28.09 -16.16 -8.68
N THR A 323 -27.78 -16.98 -9.69
CA THR A 323 -28.77 -17.71 -10.51
C THR A 323 -28.63 -19.23 -10.47
N GLY A 324 -27.76 -19.76 -9.60
CA GLY A 324 -27.57 -21.21 -9.47
C GLY A 324 -28.56 -21.83 -8.48
N SER A 325 -28.85 -23.12 -8.66
CA SER A 325 -29.61 -23.89 -7.66
C SER A 325 -28.94 -23.79 -6.28
N SER A 326 -29.72 -23.56 -5.23
CA SER A 326 -29.24 -23.42 -3.84
C SER A 326 -28.19 -22.32 -3.61
N SER A 327 -27.98 -21.42 -4.57
CA SER A 327 -27.04 -20.32 -4.41
C SER A 327 -27.55 -19.28 -3.41
N GLN A 328 -26.63 -18.60 -2.75
CA GLN A 328 -26.92 -17.70 -1.63
C GLN A 328 -26.48 -16.27 -1.96
N TYR A 329 -27.19 -15.31 -1.40
CA TYR A 329 -26.89 -13.89 -1.53
C TYR A 329 -27.00 -13.21 -0.17
N GLU A 330 -26.05 -12.33 0.14
CA GLU A 330 -26.13 -11.39 1.25
C GLU A 330 -25.99 -9.97 0.69
N SER A 331 -26.85 -9.05 1.10
CA SER A 331 -26.73 -7.65 0.71
C SER A 331 -25.56 -6.97 1.44
N ALA A 332 -25.06 -5.88 0.88
CA ALA A 332 -24.36 -4.89 1.70
C ALA A 332 -25.31 -4.32 2.77
N TYR A 333 -24.78 -3.62 3.78
CA TYR A 333 -25.62 -2.89 4.71
C TYR A 333 -26.39 -1.79 3.97
N LEU A 334 -27.72 -1.80 4.13
CA LEU A 334 -28.63 -0.85 3.53
C LEU A 334 -29.09 0.15 4.60
N ALA A 335 -28.44 1.31 4.64
CA ALA A 335 -28.82 2.40 5.55
C ALA A 335 -30.13 3.04 5.08
N ALA A 336 -31.14 3.10 5.95
CA ALA A 336 -32.44 3.67 5.61
C ALA A 336 -32.50 5.19 5.79
N GLY A 337 -31.65 5.77 6.65
CA GLY A 337 -31.64 7.20 6.99
C GLY A 337 -32.82 7.67 7.86
N SER A 338 -33.79 6.79 8.12
CA SER A 338 -34.89 6.96 9.08
C SER A 338 -35.43 5.58 9.48
N PRO A 339 -36.01 5.42 10.68
CA PRO A 339 -36.56 4.14 11.12
C PRO A 339 -37.71 3.64 10.23
N PHE A 340 -37.80 2.33 10.04
CA PHE A 340 -38.89 1.65 9.33
C PHE A 340 -39.27 0.34 10.02
N THR A 341 -40.51 -0.10 9.78
CA THR A 341 -41.05 -1.39 10.29
C THR A 341 -41.46 -2.32 9.15
N HIS A 342 -41.60 -1.82 7.93
CA HIS A 342 -42.03 -2.62 6.80
C HIS A 342 -40.92 -2.69 5.75
N PHE A 343 -40.60 -3.91 5.32
CA PHE A 343 -39.65 -4.21 4.26
C PHE A 343 -40.36 -4.96 3.14
N LYS A 344 -40.12 -4.60 1.88
CA LYS A 344 -40.72 -5.26 0.72
C LYS A 344 -39.64 -5.65 -0.28
N PHE A 345 -39.65 -6.92 -0.67
CA PHE A 345 -38.75 -7.50 -1.66
C PHE A 345 -39.53 -7.74 -2.96
N THR A 346 -39.43 -6.80 -3.89
CA THR A 346 -40.15 -6.85 -5.17
C THR A 346 -39.26 -7.43 -6.26
N VAL A 347 -39.70 -8.50 -6.93
CA VAL A 347 -38.94 -9.15 -8.00
C VAL A 347 -39.41 -8.66 -9.37
N ASN A 348 -38.59 -7.83 -10.02
CA ASN A 348 -38.88 -7.28 -11.35
C ASN A 348 -38.41 -8.20 -12.49
N LYS A 349 -37.45 -9.09 -12.22
CA LYS A 349 -36.95 -10.06 -13.19
C LYS A 349 -36.39 -11.29 -12.49
N THR A 350 -36.61 -12.45 -13.10
CA THR A 350 -35.97 -13.71 -12.73
C THR A 350 -35.11 -14.25 -13.86
N SER A 351 -34.33 -15.30 -13.57
CA SER A 351 -33.62 -16.10 -14.58
C SER A 351 -34.52 -16.60 -15.73
N SER A 352 -35.83 -16.70 -15.49
CA SER A 352 -36.81 -17.25 -16.43
C SER A 352 -37.64 -16.20 -17.18
N GLY A 353 -37.47 -14.91 -16.88
CA GLY A 353 -38.17 -13.82 -17.57
C GLY A 353 -38.42 -12.59 -16.70
N THR A 354 -38.93 -11.54 -17.34
CA THR A 354 -39.31 -10.27 -16.69
C THR A 354 -40.69 -10.38 -16.04
N ALA A 355 -40.90 -9.63 -14.95
CA ALA A 355 -42.17 -9.53 -14.26
C ALA A 355 -43.33 -9.14 -15.23
N PRO A 356 -44.57 -9.57 -14.97
CA PRO A 356 -45.02 -10.39 -13.85
C PRO A 356 -44.72 -11.88 -14.09
N ARG A 357 -43.74 -12.40 -13.35
CA ARG A 357 -43.18 -13.74 -13.50
C ARG A 357 -42.93 -14.28 -12.10
N HIS A 358 -43.22 -15.56 -11.90
CA HIS A 358 -42.94 -16.19 -10.62
C HIS A 358 -41.46 -16.14 -10.28
N PHE A 359 -41.19 -16.02 -8.99
CA PHE A 359 -39.93 -16.34 -8.35
C PHE A 359 -40.14 -17.40 -7.26
N SER A 360 -39.05 -18.06 -6.88
CA SER A 360 -39.01 -18.98 -5.74
C SER A 360 -37.74 -18.74 -4.92
N MET A 361 -37.82 -19.00 -3.62
CA MET A 361 -36.74 -18.76 -2.66
C MET A 361 -36.84 -19.79 -1.56
N ALA A 362 -35.72 -20.43 -1.22
CA ALA A 362 -35.65 -21.43 -0.17
C ALA A 362 -35.75 -20.78 1.20
N GLU A 363 -34.88 -19.79 1.46
CA GLU A 363 -34.72 -19.18 2.77
C GLU A 363 -34.50 -17.66 2.64
N PHE A 364 -34.85 -16.92 3.68
CA PHE A 364 -34.68 -15.49 3.81
C PHE A 364 -34.36 -15.13 5.27
N ARG A 365 -33.42 -14.23 5.48
CA ARG A 365 -33.03 -13.72 6.80
C ARG A 365 -32.80 -12.22 6.73
N MET A 366 -33.04 -11.54 7.86
CA MET A 366 -32.71 -10.13 8.04
C MET A 366 -31.84 -9.94 9.27
N TYR A 367 -30.93 -8.99 9.20
CA TYR A 367 -30.07 -8.59 10.29
C TYR A 367 -30.11 -7.07 10.45
N ALA A 368 -30.07 -6.59 11.69
CA ALA A 368 -29.97 -5.17 12.03
C ALA A 368 -28.72 -4.92 12.90
N PRO A 369 -28.17 -3.69 12.90
CA PRO A 369 -27.07 -3.33 13.80
C PRO A 369 -27.43 -3.58 15.27
N GLU A 370 -26.46 -4.05 16.06
CA GLU A 370 -26.58 -4.18 17.52
C GLU A 370 -26.43 -2.84 18.28
#